data_AF-A0A7K0L6W2-F1
#
_entry.id   AF-A0A7K0L6W2-F1
#
_cell.length_a   1.000
_cell.length_b   1.000
_cell.length_c   1.000
_cell.angle_alpha   90.00
_cell.angle_beta   90.00
_cell.angle_gamma   90.00
#
_symmetry.space_group_name_H-M   'P 1'
#
loop_
_entity.id
_entity.type
_entity.pdbx_description
1 polymer ?
#
loop_
_entity_poly.entity_id
_entity_poly.type
_entity_poly.pdbx_seq_one_letter_code
_entity_poly.pdbx_strand_id
1 'polypeptide(L)' 'MSSSKKIRVAIVCGGRSSEHEISCISANGVLSALD' A
#
# COMPACT_ATOMS: atom_id res chain seq x y z
N MET A 1 15.88 15.95 19.71
CA MET A 1 15.67 15.25 18.43
C MET A 1 14.21 15.37 18.06
N SER A 2 13.89 16.13 17.01
CA SER A 2 12.52 16.25 16.50
C SER A 2 12.15 14.93 15.84
N SER A 3 11.28 14.13 16.48
CA SER A 3 10.65 12.99 15.80
C SER A 3 9.68 13.55 14.76
N SER A 4 10.12 13.68 13.51
CA SER A 4 9.21 13.91 12.39
C SER A 4 8.14 12.84 12.43
N LYS A 5 6.89 13.26 12.66
CA LYS A 5 5.74 12.37 12.79
C LYS A 5 5.49 11.74 11.42
N LYS A 6 5.84 10.46 11.22
CA LYS A 6 5.53 9.74 9.98
C LYS A 6 4.03 9.74 9.73
N ILE A 7 3.65 9.96 8.48
CA ILE A 7 2.25 9.95 8.06
C ILE A 7 1.79 8.49 8.02
N ARG A 8 0.59 8.22 8.53
CA ARG A 8 -0.03 6.90 8.44
C ARG A 8 -0.75 6.79 7.11
N VAL A 9 -0.31 5.86 6.28
CA VAL A 9 -0.91 5.59 4.96
C VAL A 9 -1.56 4.21 5.02
N ALA A 10 -2.79 4.11 4.50
CA ALA A 10 -3.47 2.85 4.30
C ALA A 10 -3.53 2.54 2.80
N ILE A 11 -3.22 1.31 2.43
CA ILE A 11 -3.33 0.82 1.05
C ILE A 11 -4.55 -0.12 1.00
N VAL A 12 -5.48 0.19 0.09
CA VAL A 12 -6.66 -0.64 -0.16
C VAL A 12 -6.47 -1.34 -1.49
N CYS A 13 -6.64 -2.66 -1.52
CA CYS A 13 -6.45 -3.47 -2.71
C CYS A 13 -7.43 -4.65 -2.77
N GLY A 14 -7.56 -5.24 -3.95
CA GLY A 14 -8.46 -6.37 -4.21
C GLY A 14 -9.90 -5.93 -4.53
N GLY A 15 -10.88 -6.69 -4.05
CA GLY A 15 -12.30 -6.55 -4.40
C GLY A 15 -12.79 -7.58 -5.42
N ARG A 16 -14.07 -7.48 -5.82
CA ARG A 16 -14.68 -8.33 -6.85
C ARG A 16 -14.32 -7.80 -8.25
N SER A 17 -13.23 -8.31 -8.81
CA SER A 17 -12.75 -8.02 -10.16
C SER A 17 -11.89 -9.19 -10.65
N SER A 18 -11.78 -9.37 -11.97
CA SER A 18 -10.80 -10.29 -12.58
C SER A 18 -9.35 -9.89 -12.30
N GLU A 19 -9.11 -8.61 -11.98
CA GLU A 19 -7.79 -8.07 -11.67
C GLU A 19 -7.47 -8.08 -10.16
N HIS A 20 -8.24 -8.82 -9.36
CA HIS A 20 -8.06 -8.92 -7.91
C HIS A 20 -6.59 -9.19 -7.52
N GLU A 21 -6.00 -10.23 -8.08
CA GLU A 21 -4.63 -10.64 -7.74
C GLU A 21 -3.60 -9.58 -8.19
N ILE A 22 -3.83 -8.95 -9.35
CA ILE A 22 -2.99 -7.87 -9.86
C ILE A 22 -3.03 -6.66 -8.92
N SER A 23 -4.21 -6.30 -8.41
CA SER A 23 -4.37 -5.23 -7.42
C SER A 23 -3.60 -5.54 -6.12
N CYS A 24 -3.67 -6.78 -5.62
CA CYS A 24 -2.95 -7.22 -4.43
C CYS A 24 -1.42 -7.18 -4.63
N ILE A 25 -0.91 -7.63 -5.77
CA ILE A 25 0.53 -7.59 -6.09
C ILE A 25 1.02 -6.14 -6.21
N SER A 26 0.23 -5.27 -6.84
CA SER A 26 0.56 -3.84 -6.98
C SER A 26 0.66 -3.16 -5.61
N ALA A 27 -0.27 -3.46 -4.70
CA ALA A 27 -0.25 -2.94 -3.33
C ALA A 27 1.01 -3.37 -2.56
N ASN A 28 1.49 -4.61 -2.75
CA ASN A 28 2.73 -5.06 -2.14
C ASN A 28 3.96 -4.29 -2.66
N GLY A 29 3.98 -3.97 -3.96
CA GLY A 29 5.01 -3.13 -4.56
C GLY A 29 5.02 -1.72 -3.96
N VAL A 30 3.85 -1.10 -3.80
CA VAL A 30 3.71 0.22 -3.16
C VAL A 30 4.14 0.15 -1.70
N LEU A 31 3.72 -0.86 -0.94
CA LEU A 31 4.10 -1.03 0.46
C LEU A 31 5.62 -1.13 0.65
N SER A 32 6.30 -1.80 -0.29
CA SER A 32 7.76 -1.96 -0.27
C SER A 32 8.52 -0.67 -0.60
N ALA A 33 7.84 0.32 -1.20
CA ALA A 33 8.43 1.59 -1.63
C ALA A 33 8.13 2.75 -0.67
N LEU A 34 7.26 2.57 0.33
CA LEU A 34 6.96 3.58 1.34
C LEU A 34 8.09 3.66 2.39
N ASP A 35 8.53 4.88 2.71
CA ASP A 35 9.51 5.20 3.76
C ASP A 35 8.89 5.31 5.17
#